data_AF-A0A254S9S4-F1
#
_entry.id   AF-A0A254S9S4-F1
#
_cell.length_a   1.000
_cell.length_b   1.000
_cell.length_c   1.000
_cell.angle_alpha   90.00
_cell.angle_beta   90.00
_cell.angle_gamma   90.00
#
_symmetry.space_group_name_H-M   'P 1'
#
loop_
_entity.id
_entity.type
_entity.pdbx_description
1 polymer ?
#
loop_
_entity_poly.entity_id
_entity_poly.type
_entity_poly.pdbx_seq_one_letter_code
_entity_poly.pdbx_strand_id
1 'polypeptide(L)'
;MSFLKKNISLRICFLACALVPAVFAADRVVGANATLDVEPGARSAALGSATLAVEGDYLGLTTNAYQLSQAKYMWASFSHTAYYEDTKYDYASMVIPLPGNQGLGVAFSRFGADDIPYIKDGEPLPEGSNYNTLSIADWVVSAAWGRRIMDRLDLGVAFHVLYRDMDQSGWGFRGDASARYRIKDDFYVSGLLKGWTSSAATWDSGEFEYSAPEFYLALSYGLPVEYLYGKFNFYWQSAGLFHREARDLDLDTDTKGKRIWENPIDWLSGGRGGVEFSFDFGLKLRVGLSSFTTFKSVTAGAGLTIANFLVVDYAFESHPVFSPVHRVSVSFSPYLFGHKPREQGHLDKAAASRKLVTEEPEELPTEEFVEESIQKSVAPTAPVEPPAETIVPAAQATAAESVSSDAPTAPSASETPETPAPAVTPAHPAAIVETDDEILE
;
A
#
# COMPACT_ATOMS: atom_id res chain seq x y z
N MET A 1 -47.84 14.40 15.63
CA MET A 1 -47.19 13.38 14.79
C MET A 1 -45.65 13.49 14.68
N SER A 2 -44.96 14.56 15.11
CA SER A 2 -43.50 14.68 14.90
C SER A 2 -42.63 13.72 15.75
N PHE A 3 -42.84 13.68 17.07
CA PHE A 3 -41.95 12.96 18.02
C PHE A 3 -41.79 11.45 17.74
N LEU A 4 -42.80 10.78 17.20
CA LEU A 4 -42.78 9.31 17.04
C LEU A 4 -41.76 8.84 15.99
N LYS A 5 -41.48 9.63 14.95
CA LYS A 5 -40.49 9.26 13.91
C LYS A 5 -39.04 9.31 14.42
N LYS A 6 -38.71 10.23 15.33
CA LYS A 6 -37.33 10.44 15.79
C LYS A 6 -36.78 9.26 16.60
N ASN A 7 -37.65 8.59 17.37
CA ASN A 7 -37.26 7.47 18.24
C ASN A 7 -37.19 6.12 17.51
N ILE A 8 -37.79 6.00 16.32
CA ILE A 8 -37.73 4.77 15.50
C ILE A 8 -36.35 4.63 14.86
N SER A 9 -35.81 5.71 14.28
CA SER A 9 -34.47 5.72 13.66
C SER A 9 -33.38 5.28 14.64
N LEU A 10 -33.34 5.89 15.85
CA LEU A 10 -32.32 5.57 16.86
C LEU A 10 -32.40 4.11 17.36
N ARG A 11 -33.61 3.53 17.42
CA ARG A 11 -33.81 2.12 17.78
C ARG A 11 -33.39 1.15 16.68
N ILE A 12 -33.51 1.53 15.41
CA ILE A 12 -33.00 0.72 14.28
C ILE A 12 -31.46 0.69 14.31
N CYS A 13 -30.80 1.83 14.55
CA CYS A 13 -29.34 1.84 14.73
C CYS A 13 -28.89 0.99 15.92
N PHE A 14 -29.59 1.06 17.06
CA PHE A 14 -29.27 0.21 18.21
C PHE A 14 -29.54 -1.28 17.97
N LEU A 15 -30.58 -1.63 17.20
CA LEU A 15 -30.87 -3.03 16.86
C LEU A 15 -29.85 -3.58 15.85
N ALA A 16 -29.34 -2.75 14.93
CA ALA A 16 -28.24 -3.11 14.04
C ALA A 16 -26.93 -3.35 14.81
N CYS A 17 -26.62 -2.53 15.82
CA CYS A 17 -25.48 -2.76 16.72
C CYS A 17 -25.72 -3.91 17.72
N ALA A 18 -26.97 -4.32 17.96
CA ALA A 18 -27.31 -5.48 18.79
C ALA A 18 -27.21 -6.81 18.04
N LEU A 19 -27.01 -6.79 16.71
CA LEU A 19 -26.47 -7.93 15.97
C LEU A 19 -24.95 -8.04 16.24
N VAL A 20 -24.61 -8.32 17.50
CA VAL A 20 -23.31 -8.88 17.87
C VAL A 20 -23.09 -10.09 16.96
N PRO A 21 -21.93 -10.22 16.30
CA PRO A 21 -21.72 -11.30 15.36
C PRO A 21 -21.97 -12.64 16.04
N ALA A 22 -22.69 -13.53 15.33
CA ALA A 22 -22.50 -14.95 15.58
C ALA A 22 -21.00 -15.19 15.41
N VAL A 23 -20.34 -15.64 16.49
CA VAL A 23 -18.93 -15.99 16.44
C VAL A 23 -18.83 -17.29 15.64
N PHE A 24 -18.75 -17.13 14.32
CA PHE A 24 -18.13 -18.12 13.47
C PHE A 24 -16.77 -18.44 14.10
N ALA A 25 -16.46 -19.73 14.21
CA ALA A 25 -15.11 -20.19 14.55
C ALA A 25 -14.19 -19.97 13.34
N ALA A 26 -14.05 -18.71 12.93
CA ALA A 26 -13.15 -18.27 11.88
C ALA A 26 -11.73 -18.44 12.41
N ASP A 27 -11.06 -19.49 11.98
CA ASP A 27 -9.71 -19.74 12.43
C ASP A 27 -8.83 -18.59 11.93
N ARG A 28 -8.08 -17.97 12.84
CA ARG A 28 -7.19 -16.87 12.48
C ARG A 28 -5.96 -17.47 11.83
N VAL A 29 -6.01 -17.59 10.50
CA VAL A 29 -4.92 -18.17 9.72
C VAL A 29 -4.09 -17.07 9.07
N VAL A 30 -2.78 -17.24 9.20
CA VAL A 30 -1.77 -16.43 8.52
C VAL A 30 -1.51 -17.12 7.19
N GLY A 31 -1.83 -16.43 6.08
CA GLY A 31 -1.56 -16.93 4.73
C GLY A 31 -2.77 -17.34 3.90
N ALA A 32 -4.00 -17.26 4.45
CA ALA A 32 -5.27 -17.47 3.73
C ALA A 32 -5.28 -16.86 2.32
N ASN A 33 -4.81 -15.62 2.21
CA ASN A 33 -4.65 -14.86 0.97
C ASN A 33 -3.17 -14.48 0.71
N ALA A 34 -2.21 -15.34 1.04
CA ALA A 34 -0.76 -15.05 0.97
C ALA A 34 -0.32 -14.50 -0.41
N THR A 35 -0.87 -15.06 -1.48
CA THR A 35 -0.55 -14.71 -2.88
C THR A 35 -0.88 -13.25 -3.22
N LEU A 36 -1.81 -12.62 -2.50
CA LEU A 36 -2.09 -11.18 -2.62
C LEU A 36 -0.98 -10.28 -2.02
N ASP A 37 0.05 -10.88 -1.41
CA ASP A 37 1.27 -10.20 -0.96
C ASP A 37 2.48 -10.49 -1.88
N VAL A 38 2.35 -11.34 -2.89
CA VAL A 38 3.42 -11.66 -3.86
C VAL A 38 3.58 -10.52 -4.86
N GLU A 39 4.83 -10.08 -5.02
CA GLU A 39 5.19 -8.87 -5.75
C GLU A 39 5.43 -9.12 -7.25
N PRO A 40 4.70 -8.43 -8.16
CA PRO A 40 4.84 -8.64 -9.60
C PRO A 40 5.90 -7.75 -10.27
N GLY A 41 6.12 -6.54 -9.76
CA GLY A 41 6.94 -5.52 -10.41
C GLY A 41 8.43 -5.81 -10.31
N ALA A 42 9.11 -6.03 -11.44
CA ALA A 42 10.58 -6.16 -11.43
C ALA A 42 11.24 -4.87 -10.91
N ARG A 43 10.70 -3.69 -11.26
CA ARG A 43 11.20 -2.39 -10.77
C ARG A 43 11.17 -2.28 -9.25
N SER A 44 10.06 -2.63 -8.58
CA SER A 44 9.97 -2.56 -7.13
C SER A 44 10.74 -3.69 -6.44
N ALA A 45 10.79 -4.89 -7.04
CA ALA A 45 11.57 -6.01 -6.53
C ALA A 45 13.07 -5.69 -6.50
N ALA A 46 13.60 -5.03 -7.54
CA ALA A 46 14.98 -4.53 -7.58
C ALA A 46 15.31 -3.47 -6.50
N LEU A 47 14.29 -2.92 -5.83
CA LEU A 47 14.38 -1.90 -4.78
C LEU A 47 14.01 -2.47 -3.40
N GLY A 48 14.38 -3.74 -3.15
CA GLY A 48 14.15 -4.42 -1.88
C GLY A 48 12.71 -4.86 -1.66
N SER A 49 11.92 -5.03 -2.72
CA SER A 49 10.49 -5.36 -2.62
C SER A 49 9.70 -4.34 -1.76
N ALA A 50 10.06 -3.07 -1.92
CA ALA A 50 9.53 -1.92 -1.18
C ALA A 50 8.40 -1.19 -1.94
N THR A 51 7.44 -1.95 -2.49
CA THR A 51 6.38 -1.45 -3.40
C THR A 51 5.77 -0.11 -2.97
N LEU A 52 5.43 0.08 -1.70
CA LEU A 52 4.70 1.26 -1.21
C LEU A 52 5.48 2.57 -1.33
N ALA A 53 6.80 2.49 -1.46
CA ALA A 53 7.67 3.64 -1.69
C ALA A 53 7.81 3.98 -3.19
N VAL A 54 7.74 2.99 -4.07
CA VAL A 54 8.15 3.09 -5.48
C VAL A 54 7.05 3.74 -6.33
N GLU A 55 7.31 4.97 -6.79
CA GLU A 55 6.31 5.78 -7.50
C GLU A 55 6.33 5.62 -9.01
N GLY A 56 5.13 5.55 -9.62
CA GLY A 56 4.95 5.37 -11.06
C GLY A 56 5.06 3.91 -11.51
N ASP A 57 4.87 2.95 -10.60
CA ASP A 57 4.86 1.52 -10.92
C ASP A 57 3.41 1.02 -11.09
N TYR A 58 3.07 0.62 -12.31
CA TYR A 58 1.73 0.17 -12.69
C TYR A 58 1.53 -1.35 -12.57
N LEU A 59 2.54 -2.09 -12.11
CA LEU A 59 2.42 -3.49 -11.69
C LEU A 59 2.08 -3.56 -10.19
N GLY A 60 2.48 -2.56 -9.40
CA GLY A 60 2.13 -2.45 -7.97
C GLY A 60 0.66 -2.16 -7.63
N LEU A 61 -0.32 -2.45 -8.50
CA LEU A 61 -1.74 -2.09 -8.25
C LEU A 61 -2.35 -2.78 -7.02
N THR A 62 -1.81 -3.93 -6.61
CA THR A 62 -2.25 -4.69 -5.43
C THR A 62 -1.84 -4.07 -4.10
N THR A 63 -0.90 -3.12 -4.10
CA THR A 63 -0.47 -2.39 -2.88
C THR A 63 -0.64 -0.87 -3.00
N ASN A 64 -0.67 -0.32 -4.21
CA ASN A 64 -0.44 1.11 -4.45
C ASN A 64 -1.57 1.83 -5.19
N ALA A 65 -2.84 1.53 -4.87
CA ALA A 65 -4.00 2.10 -5.58
C ALA A 65 -4.01 3.65 -5.69
N TYR A 66 -3.42 4.38 -4.73
CA TYR A 66 -3.29 5.85 -4.83
C TYR A 66 -2.52 6.32 -6.08
N GLN A 67 -1.62 5.51 -6.64
CA GLN A 67 -0.80 5.91 -7.79
C GLN A 67 -1.63 6.12 -9.07
N LEU A 68 -2.80 5.48 -9.17
CA LEU A 68 -3.77 5.69 -10.24
C LEU A 68 -4.22 7.15 -10.37
N SER A 69 -4.25 7.91 -9.27
CA SER A 69 -4.53 9.36 -9.29
C SER A 69 -3.55 10.16 -10.16
N GLN A 70 -2.32 9.65 -10.31
CA GLN A 70 -1.19 10.34 -10.93
C GLN A 70 -0.99 9.96 -12.40
N ALA A 71 -1.46 8.78 -12.82
CA ALA A 71 -1.27 8.24 -14.16
C ALA A 71 -1.53 9.30 -15.25
N LYS A 72 -0.52 9.60 -16.07
CA LYS A 72 -0.66 10.55 -17.20
C LYS A 72 -1.08 9.86 -18.49
N TYR A 73 -0.69 8.60 -18.67
CA TYR A 73 -0.94 7.80 -19.87
C TYR A 73 -1.72 6.54 -19.49
N MET A 74 -2.40 5.94 -20.47
CA MET A 74 -2.94 4.58 -20.32
C MET A 74 -1.79 3.58 -20.45
N TRP A 75 -1.73 2.57 -19.58
CA TRP A 75 -0.70 1.53 -19.60
C TRP A 75 -1.31 0.14 -19.61
N ALA A 76 -0.70 -0.77 -20.35
CA ALA A 76 -0.84 -2.21 -20.20
C ALA A 76 0.53 -2.77 -19.81
N SER A 77 0.61 -3.52 -18.70
CA SER A 77 1.87 -4.01 -18.15
C SER A 77 1.80 -5.51 -17.93
N PHE A 78 2.92 -6.19 -18.14
CA PHE A 78 3.07 -7.63 -17.97
C PHE A 78 4.36 -7.91 -17.21
N SER A 79 4.36 -8.93 -16.36
CA SER A 79 5.55 -9.38 -15.63
C SER A 79 5.53 -10.89 -15.47
N HIS A 80 6.70 -11.50 -15.66
CA HIS A 80 6.95 -12.91 -15.44
C HIS A 80 8.09 -13.06 -14.42
N THR A 81 7.89 -13.95 -13.45
CA THR A 81 8.91 -14.37 -12.48
C THR A 81 9.03 -15.88 -12.48
N ALA A 82 10.26 -16.38 -12.64
CA ALA A 82 10.61 -17.75 -12.26
C ALA A 82 11.08 -17.74 -10.81
N TYR A 83 10.33 -18.42 -9.94
CA TYR A 83 10.72 -18.70 -8.56
C TYR A 83 11.48 -20.05 -8.49
N TYR A 84 11.82 -20.48 -7.27
CA TYR A 84 12.36 -21.82 -7.01
C TYR A 84 11.30 -22.91 -7.28
N GLU A 85 11.76 -24.17 -7.35
CA GLU A 85 10.90 -25.37 -7.52
C GLU A 85 9.96 -25.30 -8.73
N ASP A 86 10.43 -24.68 -9.81
CA ASP A 86 9.71 -24.39 -11.07
C ASP A 86 8.35 -23.67 -10.89
N THR A 87 8.15 -23.02 -9.74
CA THR A 87 6.99 -22.16 -9.48
C THR A 87 7.11 -20.87 -10.30
N LYS A 88 6.00 -20.45 -10.92
CA LYS A 88 5.93 -19.31 -11.83
C LYS A 88 4.93 -18.29 -11.33
N TYR A 89 5.24 -17.00 -11.50
CA TYR A 89 4.31 -15.90 -11.27
C TYR A 89 4.16 -15.04 -12.52
N ASP A 90 2.99 -15.15 -13.14
CA ASP A 90 2.57 -14.34 -14.28
C ASP A 90 1.56 -13.30 -13.82
N TYR A 91 1.80 -12.03 -14.13
CA TYR A 91 0.91 -10.92 -13.76
C TYR A 91 0.74 -9.96 -14.93
N ALA A 92 -0.49 -9.50 -15.13
CA ALA A 92 -0.86 -8.51 -16.14
C ALA A 92 -1.74 -7.42 -15.52
N SER A 93 -1.49 -6.15 -15.84
CA SER A 93 -2.32 -5.03 -15.42
C SER A 93 -2.67 -4.06 -16.55
N MET A 94 -3.78 -3.35 -16.38
CA MET A 94 -4.16 -2.22 -17.21
C MET A 94 -4.52 -1.03 -16.33
N VAL A 95 -3.96 0.15 -16.65
CA VAL A 95 -4.18 1.40 -15.94
C VAL A 95 -4.76 2.43 -16.89
N ILE A 96 -5.93 2.96 -16.53
CA ILE A 96 -6.71 3.92 -17.32
C ILE A 96 -6.80 5.24 -16.54
N PRO A 97 -6.11 6.32 -16.98
CA PRO A 97 -6.20 7.62 -16.34
C PRO A 97 -7.56 8.27 -16.63
N LEU A 98 -8.20 8.81 -15.58
CA LEU A 98 -9.53 9.42 -15.65
C LEU A 98 -9.45 10.93 -15.36
N PRO A 99 -10.43 11.74 -15.83
CA PRO A 99 -10.48 13.18 -15.56
C PRO A 99 -10.52 13.51 -14.06
N GLY A 100 -10.06 14.72 -13.69
CA GLY A 100 -10.08 15.20 -12.31
C GLY A 100 -9.13 14.45 -11.37
N ASN A 101 -7.91 14.15 -11.85
CA ASN A 101 -6.86 13.46 -11.08
C ASN A 101 -7.31 12.10 -10.50
N GLN A 102 -8.09 11.34 -11.29
CA GLN A 102 -8.57 9.99 -10.97
C GLN A 102 -7.90 8.93 -11.85
N GLY A 103 -7.97 7.66 -11.48
CA GLY A 103 -7.60 6.56 -12.36
C GLY A 103 -8.25 5.25 -11.93
N LEU A 104 -8.45 4.36 -12.90
CA LEU A 104 -8.90 2.99 -12.68
C LEU A 104 -7.74 2.05 -13.04
N GLY A 105 -7.54 1.01 -12.24
CA GLY A 105 -6.62 -0.08 -12.50
C GLY A 105 -7.37 -1.41 -12.45
N VAL A 106 -7.04 -2.32 -13.37
CA VAL A 106 -7.41 -3.73 -13.25
C VAL A 106 -6.16 -4.57 -13.39
N ALA A 107 -6.10 -5.71 -12.70
CA ALA A 107 -5.03 -6.67 -12.87
C ALA A 107 -5.51 -8.10 -12.72
N PHE A 108 -4.74 -9.00 -13.31
CA PHE A 108 -4.90 -10.45 -13.27
C PHE A 108 -3.54 -11.07 -13.00
N SER A 109 -3.47 -12.09 -12.14
CA SER A 109 -2.26 -12.89 -12.01
C SER A 109 -2.54 -14.36 -11.74
N ARG A 110 -1.53 -15.17 -12.05
CA ARG A 110 -1.45 -16.60 -11.74
C ARG A 110 -0.13 -16.85 -11.03
N PHE A 111 -0.20 -17.40 -9.83
CA PHE A 111 0.95 -17.96 -9.11
C PHE A 111 0.77 -19.47 -9.02
N GLY A 112 1.76 -20.26 -9.42
CA GLY A 112 1.60 -21.71 -9.37
C GLY A 112 2.76 -22.51 -9.92
N ALA A 113 2.71 -23.81 -9.68
CA ALA A 113 3.59 -24.82 -10.26
C ALA A 113 2.75 -25.83 -11.04
N ASP A 114 3.29 -26.30 -12.16
CA ASP A 114 2.60 -27.16 -13.10
C ASP A 114 3.32 -28.49 -13.27
N ASP A 115 2.56 -29.51 -13.67
CA ASP A 115 3.06 -30.85 -13.97
C ASP A 115 3.89 -31.50 -12.85
N ILE A 116 3.58 -31.18 -11.58
CA ILE A 116 4.26 -31.69 -10.39
C ILE A 116 4.07 -33.22 -10.34
N PRO A 117 5.12 -34.05 -10.44
CA PRO A 117 4.98 -35.49 -10.45
C PRO A 117 4.63 -36.00 -9.05
N TYR A 118 3.59 -36.82 -8.95
CA TYR A 118 3.20 -37.47 -7.69
C TYR A 118 2.92 -38.96 -7.86
N ILE A 119 3.06 -39.69 -6.75
CA ILE A 119 2.80 -41.12 -6.61
C ILE A 119 1.71 -41.25 -5.54
N LYS A 120 0.65 -42.02 -5.79
CA LYS A 120 -0.39 -42.25 -4.77
C LYS A 120 0.05 -43.35 -3.81
N ASP A 121 -0.40 -43.26 -2.56
CA ASP A 121 -0.20 -44.31 -1.57
C ASP A 121 -0.72 -45.67 -2.09
N GLY A 122 0.20 -46.63 -2.25
CA GLY A 122 -0.10 -47.97 -2.76
C GLY A 122 0.02 -48.14 -4.29
N GLU A 123 0.27 -47.09 -5.07
CA GLU A 123 0.72 -47.23 -6.47
C GLU A 123 2.22 -47.58 -6.50
N PRO A 124 2.69 -48.47 -7.41
CA PRO A 124 4.11 -48.76 -7.56
C PRO A 124 4.85 -47.54 -8.15
N LEU A 125 6.15 -47.42 -7.85
CA LEU A 125 7.02 -46.42 -8.48
C LEU A 125 6.96 -46.57 -10.02
N PRO A 126 6.59 -45.52 -10.78
CA PRO A 126 6.50 -45.60 -12.23
C PRO A 126 7.84 -45.92 -12.90
N GLU A 127 7.83 -46.85 -13.86
CA GLU A 127 8.99 -47.10 -14.72
C GLU A 127 9.11 -45.99 -15.78
N GLY A 128 10.24 -45.28 -15.77
CA GLY A 128 10.53 -44.21 -16.74
C GLY A 128 9.92 -42.86 -16.36
N SER A 129 9.23 -42.21 -17.31
CA SER A 129 8.72 -40.84 -17.19
C SER A 129 7.19 -40.74 -17.07
N ASN A 130 6.51 -41.83 -16.74
CA ASN A 130 5.05 -41.93 -16.76
C ASN A 130 4.43 -41.71 -15.36
N TYR A 131 4.64 -40.52 -14.79
CA TYR A 131 4.10 -40.12 -13.49
C TYR A 131 2.67 -39.57 -13.62
N ASN A 132 1.85 -39.69 -12.58
CA ASN A 132 0.68 -38.83 -12.45
C ASN A 132 1.18 -37.40 -12.16
N THR A 133 0.54 -36.37 -12.72
CA THR A 133 0.89 -34.97 -12.43
C THR A 133 -0.24 -34.22 -11.74
N LEU A 134 0.14 -33.23 -10.93
CA LEU A 134 -0.74 -32.27 -10.27
C LEU A 134 -0.27 -30.85 -10.63
N SER A 135 -1.20 -29.93 -10.90
CA SER A 135 -0.93 -28.48 -10.93
C SER A 135 -1.50 -27.83 -9.67
N ILE A 136 -0.82 -26.80 -9.19
CA ILE A 136 -1.22 -25.96 -8.05
C ILE A 136 -1.23 -24.52 -8.55
N ALA A 137 -2.37 -23.82 -8.49
CA ALA A 137 -2.51 -22.47 -9.05
C ALA A 137 -3.46 -21.56 -8.26
N ASP A 138 -2.94 -20.42 -7.84
CA ASP A 138 -3.69 -19.27 -7.34
C ASP A 138 -3.94 -18.27 -8.48
N TRP A 139 -5.21 -18.02 -8.76
CA TRP A 139 -5.69 -17.06 -9.75
C TRP A 139 -6.24 -15.82 -9.04
N VAL A 140 -5.71 -14.65 -9.35
CA VAL A 140 -6.08 -13.39 -8.70
C VAL A 140 -6.67 -12.42 -9.72
N VAL A 141 -7.83 -11.84 -9.40
CA VAL A 141 -8.42 -10.71 -10.11
C VAL A 141 -8.47 -9.51 -9.18
N SER A 142 -7.94 -8.38 -9.65
CA SER A 142 -7.83 -7.14 -8.88
C SER A 142 -8.50 -5.97 -9.61
N ALA A 143 -9.25 -5.15 -8.87
CA ALA A 143 -9.78 -3.88 -9.34
C ALA A 143 -9.41 -2.76 -8.35
N ALA A 144 -8.81 -1.69 -8.83
CA ALA A 144 -8.30 -0.59 -8.03
C ALA A 144 -8.75 0.77 -8.58
N TRP A 145 -8.93 1.74 -7.69
CA TRP A 145 -9.28 3.12 -8.04
C TRP A 145 -8.50 4.09 -7.16
N GLY A 146 -7.96 5.15 -7.75
CA GLY A 146 -7.23 6.19 -7.03
C GLY A 146 -7.61 7.59 -7.46
N ARG A 147 -7.57 8.55 -6.53
CA ARG A 147 -7.95 9.95 -6.74
C ARG A 147 -7.15 10.93 -5.87
N ARG A 148 -6.77 12.06 -6.44
CA ARG A 148 -6.33 13.25 -5.67
C ARG A 148 -7.53 13.90 -5.01
N ILE A 149 -7.56 13.91 -3.68
CA ILE A 149 -8.66 14.49 -2.87
C ILE A 149 -8.33 15.92 -2.46
N MET A 150 -7.06 16.22 -2.23
CA MET A 150 -6.52 17.56 -1.98
C MET A 150 -5.22 17.71 -2.75
N ASP A 151 -4.78 18.94 -3.04
CA ASP A 151 -3.58 19.22 -3.85
C ASP A 151 -2.32 18.41 -3.44
N ARG A 152 -2.23 18.04 -2.15
CA ARG A 152 -1.13 17.28 -1.53
C ARG A 152 -1.49 15.87 -1.05
N LEU A 153 -2.75 15.43 -1.18
CA LEU A 153 -3.24 14.13 -0.70
C LEU A 153 -3.87 13.32 -1.83
N ASP A 154 -3.22 12.22 -2.17
CA ASP A 154 -3.70 11.20 -3.09
C ASP A 154 -4.21 10.00 -2.27
N LEU A 155 -5.41 9.48 -2.56
CA LEU A 155 -5.97 8.26 -1.96
C LEU A 155 -6.22 7.21 -3.04
N GLY A 156 -6.31 5.93 -2.66
CA GLY A 156 -6.88 4.90 -3.51
C GLY A 156 -7.24 3.63 -2.75
N VAL A 157 -8.20 2.87 -3.28
CA VAL A 157 -8.66 1.59 -2.75
C VAL A 157 -8.52 0.51 -3.81
N ALA A 158 -8.28 -0.73 -3.37
CA ALA A 158 -8.25 -1.90 -4.22
C ALA A 158 -9.11 -3.03 -3.62
N PHE A 159 -9.63 -3.87 -4.50
CA PHE A 159 -10.37 -5.07 -4.16
C PHE A 159 -9.81 -6.24 -4.97
N HIS A 160 -9.64 -7.36 -4.28
CA HIS A 160 -8.97 -8.56 -4.77
C HIS A 160 -9.88 -9.75 -4.54
N VAL A 161 -10.06 -10.53 -5.59
CA VAL A 161 -10.65 -11.88 -5.55
C VAL A 161 -9.54 -12.85 -5.88
N LEU A 162 -9.40 -13.90 -5.08
CA LEU A 162 -8.47 -14.99 -5.27
C LEU A 162 -9.31 -16.27 -5.44
N TYR A 163 -8.92 -17.12 -6.40
CA TYR A 163 -9.41 -18.48 -6.53
C TYR A 163 -8.19 -19.40 -6.52
N ARG A 164 -8.16 -20.35 -5.58
CA ARG A 164 -7.08 -21.32 -5.42
C ARG A 164 -7.54 -22.67 -5.91
N ASP A 165 -6.70 -23.30 -6.73
CA ASP A 165 -6.88 -24.63 -7.29
C ASP A 165 -5.69 -25.51 -6.86
N MET A 166 -5.98 -26.53 -6.06
CA MET A 166 -5.04 -27.45 -5.39
C MET A 166 -5.77 -28.79 -5.14
N ASP A 167 -5.23 -29.66 -4.27
CA ASP A 167 -5.98 -30.79 -3.67
C ASP A 167 -7.35 -30.38 -3.09
N GLN A 168 -7.48 -29.10 -2.68
CA GLN A 168 -8.75 -28.50 -2.32
C GLN A 168 -8.91 -27.10 -2.96
N SER A 169 -10.10 -26.81 -3.49
CA SER A 169 -10.45 -25.51 -4.06
C SER A 169 -10.97 -24.52 -3.01
N GLY A 170 -10.85 -23.23 -3.29
CA GLY A 170 -11.42 -22.18 -2.44
C GLY A 170 -11.34 -20.76 -2.99
N TRP A 171 -12.06 -19.85 -2.32
CA TRP A 171 -12.25 -18.46 -2.73
C TRP A 171 -11.81 -17.48 -1.64
N GLY A 172 -10.85 -16.62 -1.99
CA GLY A 172 -10.30 -15.55 -1.16
C GLY A 172 -10.80 -14.17 -1.57
N PHE A 173 -10.98 -13.29 -0.59
CA PHE A 173 -11.35 -11.88 -0.80
C PHE A 173 -10.55 -10.96 0.12
N ARG A 174 -9.94 -9.91 -0.45
CA ARG A 174 -9.28 -8.83 0.30
C ARG A 174 -9.65 -7.46 -0.26
N GLY A 175 -9.93 -6.50 0.61
CA GLY A 175 -10.01 -5.09 0.25
C GLY A 175 -8.89 -4.30 0.90
N ASP A 176 -8.18 -3.46 0.15
CA ASP A 176 -7.04 -2.67 0.61
C ASP A 176 -7.29 -1.16 0.43
N ALA A 177 -6.73 -0.34 1.32
CA ALA A 177 -6.83 1.12 1.27
C ALA A 177 -5.44 1.75 1.40
N SER A 178 -5.13 2.70 0.53
CA SER A 178 -3.80 3.31 0.39
C SER A 178 -3.89 4.83 0.27
N ALA A 179 -2.88 5.52 0.77
CA ALA A 179 -2.82 6.98 0.80
C ALA A 179 -1.38 7.46 0.59
N ARG A 180 -1.20 8.64 -0.01
CA ARG A 180 0.07 9.35 -0.08
C ARG A 180 -0.10 10.85 0.19
N TYR A 181 0.73 11.37 1.08
CA TYR A 181 0.86 12.80 1.36
C TYR A 181 2.20 13.36 0.86
N ARG A 182 2.15 14.45 0.11
CA ARG A 182 3.34 15.18 -0.38
C ARG A 182 3.81 16.19 0.68
N ILE A 183 4.96 15.94 1.32
CA ILE A 183 5.55 16.85 2.33
C ILE A 183 6.26 18.03 1.65
N LYS A 184 7.02 17.78 0.60
CA LYS A 184 7.61 18.78 -0.30
C LYS A 184 7.59 18.24 -1.73
N ASP A 185 7.97 19.08 -2.68
CA ASP A 185 8.32 18.63 -4.02
C ASP A 185 9.37 17.52 -3.90
N ASP A 186 9.13 16.41 -4.62
CA ASP A 186 9.92 15.18 -4.54
C ASP A 186 10.11 14.57 -3.13
N PHE A 187 9.29 14.90 -2.13
CA PHE A 187 9.28 14.20 -0.83
C PHE A 187 7.87 13.80 -0.39
N TYR A 188 7.67 12.48 -0.25
CA TYR A 188 6.37 11.86 0.00
C TYR A 188 6.40 10.89 1.17
N VAL A 189 5.26 10.80 1.85
CA VAL A 189 4.93 9.72 2.80
C VAL A 189 3.74 8.95 2.24
N SER A 190 3.85 7.63 2.18
CA SER A 190 2.76 6.73 1.80
C SER A 190 2.34 5.88 3.00
N GLY A 191 1.09 5.42 2.98
CA GLY A 191 0.54 4.45 3.93
C GLY A 191 -0.40 3.46 3.24
N LEU A 192 -0.39 2.21 3.69
CA LEU A 192 -1.23 1.12 3.18
C LEU A 192 -1.85 0.36 4.35
N LEU A 193 -3.17 0.32 4.39
CA LEU A 193 -3.96 -0.56 5.24
C LEU A 193 -4.45 -1.75 4.40
N LYS A 194 -3.79 -2.90 4.55
CA LYS A 194 -4.24 -4.16 3.95
C LYS A 194 -5.44 -4.70 4.73
N GLY A 195 -6.44 -5.22 4.03
CA GLY A 195 -7.63 -5.83 4.64
C GLY A 195 -8.59 -4.85 5.31
N TRP A 196 -8.69 -3.59 4.85
CA TRP A 196 -9.51 -2.54 5.49
C TRP A 196 -11.02 -2.86 5.55
N THR A 197 -11.53 -3.68 4.64
CA THR A 197 -12.89 -4.24 4.71
C THR A 197 -12.90 -5.65 5.30
N SER A 198 -12.02 -6.51 4.78
CA SER A 198 -11.71 -7.85 5.29
C SER A 198 -10.48 -8.41 4.55
N SER A 199 -9.89 -9.48 5.09
CA SER A 199 -9.11 -10.46 4.33
C SER A 199 -9.56 -11.86 4.77
N ALA A 200 -10.40 -12.50 3.98
CA ALA A 200 -10.95 -13.82 4.30
C ALA A 200 -10.77 -14.81 3.15
N ALA A 201 -10.80 -16.11 3.45
CA ALA A 201 -10.91 -17.18 2.47
C ALA A 201 -11.91 -18.24 2.95
N THR A 202 -12.52 -18.96 2.01
CA THR A 202 -13.43 -20.08 2.27
C THR A 202 -13.07 -21.26 1.38
N TRP A 203 -13.10 -22.46 1.94
CA TRP A 203 -12.66 -23.68 1.27
C TRP A 203 -13.81 -24.70 1.13
N ASP A 204 -13.74 -25.61 0.14
CA ASP A 204 -14.82 -26.58 -0.14
C ASP A 204 -15.19 -27.53 1.02
N SER A 205 -14.30 -27.71 2.00
CA SER A 205 -14.51 -28.45 3.26
C SER A 205 -15.48 -27.74 4.22
N GLY A 206 -15.83 -26.48 3.95
CA GLY A 206 -16.56 -25.61 4.86
C GLY A 206 -15.66 -24.80 5.81
N GLU A 207 -14.33 -24.97 5.74
CA GLU A 207 -13.39 -24.17 6.52
C GLU A 207 -13.37 -22.71 6.06
N PHE A 208 -13.26 -21.80 7.02
CA PHE A 208 -13.27 -20.35 6.81
C PHE A 208 -12.12 -19.68 7.57
N GLU A 209 -11.22 -19.06 6.81
CA GLU A 209 -10.03 -18.42 7.35
C GLU A 209 -10.16 -16.90 7.34
N TYR A 210 -9.66 -16.26 8.41
CA TYR A 210 -9.57 -14.80 8.48
C TYR A 210 -8.15 -14.34 8.82
N SER A 211 -7.58 -13.49 7.96
CA SER A 211 -6.34 -12.77 8.24
C SER A 211 -6.66 -11.35 8.73
N ALA A 212 -6.05 -10.97 9.86
CA ALA A 212 -6.17 -9.63 10.43
C ALA A 212 -5.63 -8.54 9.47
N PRO A 213 -6.15 -7.30 9.54
CA PRO A 213 -5.62 -6.17 8.78
C PRO A 213 -4.19 -5.83 9.23
N GLU A 214 -3.40 -5.30 8.30
CA GLU A 214 -2.01 -4.92 8.54
C GLU A 214 -1.75 -3.53 7.97
N PHE A 215 -0.97 -2.70 8.68
CA PHE A 215 -0.64 -1.35 8.24
C PHE A 215 0.85 -1.20 7.96
N TYR A 216 1.19 -0.48 6.89
CA TYR A 216 2.54 -0.18 6.44
C TYR A 216 2.70 1.31 6.18
N LEU A 217 3.90 1.83 6.43
CA LEU A 217 4.33 3.18 6.06
C LEU A 217 5.45 3.10 5.02
N ALA A 218 5.60 4.15 4.21
CA ALA A 218 6.74 4.30 3.33
C ALA A 218 7.13 5.77 3.12
N LEU A 219 8.39 5.97 2.74
CA LEU A 219 9.01 7.25 2.42
C LEU A 219 9.62 7.17 1.02
N SER A 220 9.44 8.23 0.24
CA SER A 220 10.01 8.39 -1.09
C SER A 220 10.60 9.78 -1.22
N TYR A 221 11.90 9.87 -1.50
CA TYR A 221 12.62 11.14 -1.65
C TYR A 221 13.45 11.19 -2.93
N GLY A 222 13.20 12.18 -3.78
CA GLY A 222 13.95 12.43 -5.01
C GLY A 222 14.96 13.58 -4.85
N LEU A 223 16.19 13.36 -5.30
CA LEU A 223 17.27 14.33 -5.35
C LEU A 223 17.77 14.46 -6.81
N PRO A 224 17.49 15.55 -7.54
CA PRO A 224 18.06 15.79 -8.86
C PRO A 224 19.57 16.04 -8.76
N VAL A 225 20.34 15.50 -9.70
CA VAL A 225 21.80 15.66 -9.81
C VAL A 225 22.15 15.98 -11.25
N GLU A 226 21.99 17.25 -11.61
CA GLU A 226 22.18 17.79 -12.97
C GLU A 226 23.55 17.44 -13.56
N TYR A 227 24.60 17.41 -12.74
CA TYR A 227 25.97 17.03 -13.15
C TYR A 227 26.07 15.61 -13.73
N LEU A 228 25.15 14.70 -13.37
CA LEU A 228 25.11 13.32 -13.84
C LEU A 228 23.97 13.06 -14.85
N TYR A 229 23.27 14.11 -15.30
CA TYR A 229 22.09 14.01 -16.18
C TYR A 229 21.06 12.99 -15.65
N GLY A 230 20.62 13.19 -14.41
CA GLY A 230 19.68 12.30 -13.77
C GLY A 230 19.29 12.67 -12.34
N LYS A 231 18.62 11.74 -11.67
CA LYS A 231 17.99 11.90 -10.35
C LYS A 231 18.14 10.64 -9.52
N PHE A 232 18.65 10.78 -8.29
CA PHE A 232 18.55 9.75 -7.27
C PHE A 232 17.13 9.74 -6.69
N ASN A 233 16.60 8.56 -6.42
CA ASN A 233 15.35 8.36 -5.71
C ASN A 233 15.61 7.35 -4.60
N PHE A 234 15.35 7.76 -3.36
CA PHE A 234 15.54 6.97 -2.15
C PHE A 234 14.18 6.44 -1.68
N TYR A 235 14.09 5.14 -1.48
CA TYR A 235 12.86 4.43 -1.13
C TYR A 235 13.05 3.66 0.17
N TRP A 236 12.11 3.84 1.10
CA TRP A 236 12.04 3.06 2.34
C TRP A 236 10.59 2.68 2.62
N GLN A 237 10.35 1.45 3.09
CA GLN A 237 9.06 0.95 3.54
C GLN A 237 9.24 0.27 4.90
N SER A 238 8.30 0.45 5.83
CA SER A 238 8.36 -0.17 7.15
C SER A 238 8.03 -1.67 7.12
N ALA A 239 8.38 -2.37 8.21
CA ALA A 239 7.67 -3.58 8.60
C ALA A 239 6.17 -3.27 8.87
N GLY A 240 5.35 -4.32 9.04
CA GLY A 240 3.98 -4.16 9.53
C GLY A 240 3.94 -3.44 10.89
N LEU A 241 2.81 -2.81 11.24
CA LEU A 241 2.64 -2.16 12.55
C LEU A 241 1.84 -3.00 13.55
N PHE A 242 1.01 -3.93 13.08
CA PHE A 242 0.12 -4.74 13.93
C PHE A 242 0.61 -6.18 14.13
N HIS A 243 1.31 -6.72 13.12
CA HIS A 243 1.86 -8.07 13.01
C HIS A 243 0.82 -9.19 12.94
N ARG A 244 1.08 -10.16 12.06
CA ARG A 244 0.22 -11.30 11.73
C ARG A 244 0.24 -12.40 12.80
N GLU A 245 -0.18 -12.07 14.02
CA GLU A 245 -0.36 -13.09 15.06
C GLU A 245 -1.57 -13.99 14.80
N ALA A 246 -1.30 -15.26 14.52
CA ALA A 246 -2.06 -16.41 15.05
C ALA A 246 -1.43 -17.75 14.65
N ARG A 247 -0.96 -17.89 13.40
CA ARG A 247 -0.44 -19.14 12.80
C ARG A 247 0.72 -18.88 11.81
N ASP A 248 1.63 -17.98 12.13
CA ASP A 248 2.84 -17.75 11.31
C ASP A 248 3.76 -18.97 11.49
N LEU A 249 3.69 -19.93 10.55
CA LEU A 249 4.58 -21.09 10.50
C LEU A 249 5.91 -20.62 9.92
N ASP A 250 6.96 -20.69 10.75
CA ASP A 250 8.24 -19.99 10.61
C ASP A 250 9.17 -20.56 9.51
N LEU A 251 8.66 -20.60 8.27
CA LEU A 251 9.40 -20.94 7.06
C LEU A 251 10.18 -19.73 6.51
N ASP A 252 9.67 -18.51 6.72
CA ASP A 252 10.41 -17.25 6.56
C ASP A 252 11.28 -17.00 7.82
N THR A 253 12.39 -17.72 7.98
CA THR A 253 13.30 -17.52 9.14
C THR A 253 13.90 -16.10 9.17
N ASP A 254 13.76 -15.32 8.11
CA ASP A 254 14.22 -13.94 7.96
C ASP A 254 13.20 -12.89 8.47
N THR A 255 12.97 -12.95 9.78
CA THR A 255 12.59 -11.84 10.67
C THR A 255 11.77 -10.67 10.07
N LYS A 256 10.44 -10.81 10.08
CA LYS A 256 9.51 -9.67 9.94
C LYS A 256 9.55 -8.83 11.24
N GLY A 257 10.61 -8.02 11.40
CA GLY A 257 11.02 -7.32 12.63
C GLY A 257 9.86 -6.71 13.43
N LYS A 258 9.93 -6.85 14.77
CA LYS A 258 8.81 -6.81 15.74
C LYS A 258 7.94 -5.55 15.68
N ARG A 259 6.82 -5.59 16.42
CA ARG A 259 5.92 -4.43 16.59
C ARG A 259 6.69 -3.19 17.04
N ILE A 260 6.32 -2.06 16.46
CA ILE A 260 6.87 -0.72 16.80
C ILE A 260 6.78 -0.40 18.31
N TRP A 261 5.79 -0.92 19.01
CA TRP A 261 5.59 -0.73 20.47
C TRP A 261 6.45 -1.65 21.34
N GLU A 262 6.95 -2.76 20.78
CA GLU A 262 7.81 -3.72 21.49
C GLU A 262 9.28 -3.36 21.28
N ASN A 263 9.71 -3.15 20.02
CA ASN A 263 11.08 -2.83 19.66
C ASN A 263 11.11 -1.87 18.44
N PRO A 264 11.09 -0.53 18.64
CA PRO A 264 11.06 0.44 17.54
C PRO A 264 12.23 0.34 16.56
N ILE A 265 13.40 -0.11 17.03
CA ILE A 265 14.60 -0.29 16.20
C ILE A 265 14.44 -1.53 15.31
N ASP A 266 13.92 -2.63 15.85
CA ASP A 266 13.70 -3.89 15.13
C ASP A 266 12.62 -3.73 14.05
N TRP A 267 11.56 -3.00 14.36
CA TRP A 267 10.54 -2.55 13.39
C TRP A 267 11.13 -1.74 12.22
N LEU A 268 12.11 -0.87 12.51
CA LEU A 268 12.78 -0.02 11.54
C LEU A 268 13.74 -0.84 10.64
N SER A 269 14.47 -1.80 11.21
CA SER A 269 15.40 -2.67 10.47
C SER A 269 14.72 -3.83 9.73
N GLY A 270 13.57 -4.32 10.20
CA GLY A 270 12.67 -5.18 9.44
C GLY A 270 11.93 -4.47 8.31
N GLY A 271 12.19 -3.17 8.12
CA GLY A 271 11.82 -2.44 6.91
C GLY A 271 12.62 -2.86 5.68
N ARG A 272 12.21 -2.31 4.55
CA ARG A 272 12.72 -2.55 3.20
C ARG A 272 13.18 -1.25 2.56
N GLY A 273 14.04 -1.31 1.55
CA GLY A 273 14.33 -0.13 0.76
C GLY A 273 15.36 -0.30 -0.34
N GLY A 274 15.55 0.77 -1.09
CA GLY A 274 16.48 0.81 -2.21
C GLY A 274 16.69 2.21 -2.78
N VAL A 275 17.58 2.28 -3.76
CA VAL A 275 17.96 3.51 -4.46
C VAL A 275 17.82 3.29 -5.97
N GLU A 276 17.04 4.14 -6.64
CA GLU A 276 16.95 4.19 -8.11
C GLU A 276 17.66 5.45 -8.61
N PHE A 277 18.76 5.30 -9.35
CA PHE A 277 19.29 6.38 -10.17
C PHE A 277 18.63 6.34 -11.55
N SER A 278 17.81 7.34 -11.85
CA SER A 278 17.20 7.54 -13.17
C SER A 278 18.03 8.53 -13.98
N PHE A 279 18.54 8.12 -15.14
CA PHE A 279 19.18 8.99 -16.12
C PHE A 279 18.13 9.66 -17.02
N ASP A 280 18.40 10.88 -17.47
CA ASP A 280 17.50 11.68 -18.33
C ASP A 280 17.27 11.02 -19.71
N PHE A 281 18.21 10.19 -20.18
CA PHE A 281 18.06 9.40 -21.41
C PHE A 281 17.22 8.12 -21.24
N GLY A 282 16.61 7.89 -20.06
CA GLY A 282 15.62 6.85 -19.82
C GLY A 282 16.14 5.54 -19.20
N LEU A 283 17.44 5.39 -19.03
CA LEU A 283 18.02 4.29 -18.24
C LEU A 283 17.76 4.50 -16.74
N LYS A 284 17.50 3.42 -16.01
CA LYS A 284 17.32 3.41 -14.55
C LYS A 284 18.15 2.27 -13.97
N LEU A 285 18.95 2.55 -12.96
CA LEU A 285 19.75 1.55 -12.23
C LEU A 285 19.28 1.48 -10.79
N ARG A 286 19.13 0.26 -10.26
CA ARG A 286 18.47 -0.02 -8.98
C ARG A 286 19.30 -0.98 -8.14
N VAL A 287 19.40 -0.68 -6.85
CA VAL A 287 19.91 -1.58 -5.81
C VAL A 287 19.00 -1.45 -4.59
N GLY A 288 18.75 -2.55 -3.88
CA GLY A 288 17.93 -2.57 -2.69
C GLY A 288 18.21 -3.75 -1.76
N LEU A 289 17.53 -3.75 -0.62
CA LEU A 289 17.61 -4.74 0.45
C LEU A 289 16.18 -5.06 0.90
N SER A 290 15.79 -6.33 0.86
CA SER A 290 14.46 -6.78 1.28
C SER A 290 14.31 -7.03 2.79
N SER A 291 15.41 -6.89 3.53
CA SER A 291 15.47 -6.55 4.96
C SER A 291 16.79 -5.81 5.26
N PHE A 292 16.79 -4.91 6.25
CA PHE A 292 18.05 -4.33 6.76
C PHE A 292 18.67 -5.15 7.92
N THR A 293 17.97 -6.16 8.46
CA THR A 293 18.55 -7.10 9.44
C THR A 293 19.51 -8.08 8.76
N THR A 294 19.14 -8.59 7.59
CA THR A 294 19.86 -9.67 6.89
C THR A 294 20.37 -9.23 5.52
N PHE A 295 21.65 -8.88 5.46
CA PHE A 295 22.41 -8.53 4.24
C PHE A 295 22.55 -9.66 3.20
N LYS A 296 21.90 -10.82 3.39
CA LYS A 296 21.90 -11.92 2.40
C LYS A 296 20.94 -11.68 1.24
N SER A 297 19.91 -10.85 1.45
CA SER A 297 18.79 -10.66 0.52
C SER A 297 18.95 -9.34 -0.26
N VAL A 298 20.01 -9.28 -1.08
CA VAL A 298 20.33 -8.13 -1.92
C VAL A 298 19.55 -8.21 -3.22
N THR A 299 18.94 -7.09 -3.62
CA THR A 299 18.21 -6.94 -4.88
C THR A 299 18.93 -5.96 -5.79
N ALA A 300 18.96 -6.25 -7.09
CA ALA A 300 19.52 -5.36 -8.11
C ALA A 300 18.67 -5.39 -9.38
N GLY A 301 18.71 -4.31 -10.17
CA GLY A 301 17.97 -4.29 -11.42
C GLY A 301 18.28 -3.10 -12.32
N ALA A 302 17.80 -3.21 -13.55
CA ALA A 302 17.92 -2.19 -14.57
C ALA A 302 16.56 -1.96 -15.24
N GLY A 303 16.34 -0.74 -15.72
CA GLY A 303 15.14 -0.34 -16.43
C GLY A 303 15.46 0.56 -17.61
N LEU A 304 14.74 0.42 -18.72
CA LEU A 304 14.86 1.29 -19.88
C LEU A 304 13.48 1.83 -20.27
N THR A 305 13.32 3.13 -20.16
CA THR A 305 12.12 3.88 -20.58
C THR A 305 12.35 4.48 -21.96
N ILE A 306 11.74 3.91 -23.00
CA ILE A 306 11.86 4.35 -24.39
C ILE A 306 10.69 5.28 -24.71
N ALA A 307 10.99 6.58 -24.87
CA ALA A 307 10.08 7.64 -25.29
C ALA A 307 8.69 7.61 -24.61
N ASN A 308 8.62 7.24 -23.33
CA ASN A 308 7.41 7.12 -22.52
C ASN A 308 6.29 6.21 -23.08
N PHE A 309 6.55 5.40 -24.12
CA PHE A 309 5.58 4.45 -24.67
C PHE A 309 5.91 2.99 -24.33
N LEU A 310 7.17 2.70 -24.00
CA LEU A 310 7.64 1.37 -23.61
C LEU A 310 8.59 1.50 -22.41
N VAL A 311 8.37 0.68 -21.40
CA VAL A 311 9.30 0.46 -20.29
C VAL A 311 9.62 -1.04 -20.27
N VAL A 312 10.91 -1.38 -20.21
CA VAL A 312 11.37 -2.74 -19.96
C VAL A 312 12.21 -2.71 -18.68
N ASP A 313 11.83 -3.50 -17.69
CA ASP A 313 12.51 -3.61 -16.40
C ASP A 313 12.92 -5.07 -16.15
N TYR A 314 14.12 -5.25 -15.61
CA TYR A 314 14.67 -6.54 -15.20
C TYR A 314 15.21 -6.45 -13.77
N ALA A 315 14.99 -7.51 -13.00
CA ALA A 315 15.46 -7.61 -11.62
C ALA A 315 16.02 -8.98 -11.27
N PHE A 316 16.97 -8.94 -10.35
CA PHE A 316 17.63 -10.06 -9.71
C PHE A 316 17.45 -9.91 -8.19
N GLU A 317 16.98 -10.95 -7.53
CA GLU A 317 16.88 -11.05 -6.07
C GLU A 317 17.68 -12.27 -5.61
N SER A 318 18.65 -12.05 -4.72
CA SER A 318 19.37 -13.13 -4.05
C SER A 318 18.53 -13.66 -2.88
N HIS A 319 18.45 -14.99 -2.76
CA HIS A 319 17.80 -15.66 -1.64
C HIS A 319 18.85 -16.30 -0.72
N PRO A 320 18.70 -16.26 0.61
CA PRO A 320 19.67 -16.85 1.55
C PRO A 320 19.76 -18.38 1.50
N VAL A 321 18.74 -19.07 0.95
CA VAL A 321 18.58 -20.54 1.00
C VAL A 321 18.30 -21.17 -0.37
N PHE A 322 17.77 -20.41 -1.34
CA PHE A 322 17.29 -20.94 -2.62
C PHE A 322 18.06 -20.34 -3.81
N SER A 323 17.80 -20.86 -5.02
CA SER A 323 18.27 -20.25 -6.27
C SER A 323 17.84 -18.78 -6.38
N PRO A 324 18.68 -17.89 -6.94
CA PRO A 324 18.30 -16.49 -7.17
C PRO A 324 17.05 -16.37 -8.05
N VAL A 325 16.21 -15.38 -7.73
CA VAL A 325 14.94 -15.13 -8.43
C VAL A 325 15.14 -14.08 -9.50
N HIS A 326 14.67 -14.38 -10.72
CA HIS A 326 14.78 -13.52 -11.89
C HIS A 326 13.39 -13.02 -12.30
N ARG A 327 13.23 -11.70 -12.42
CA ARG A 327 11.98 -11.05 -12.84
C ARG A 327 12.18 -10.21 -14.09
N VAL A 328 11.27 -10.36 -15.05
CA VAL A 328 11.18 -9.52 -16.25
C VAL A 328 9.81 -8.87 -16.27
N SER A 329 9.75 -7.57 -16.54
CA SER A 329 8.48 -6.87 -16.76
C SER A 329 8.53 -5.85 -17.88
N VAL A 330 7.43 -5.75 -18.63
CA VAL A 330 7.27 -4.87 -19.78
C VAL A 330 5.97 -4.08 -19.64
N SER A 331 6.06 -2.75 -19.73
CA SER A 331 4.91 -1.85 -19.69
C SER A 331 4.83 -1.06 -20.98
N PHE A 332 3.67 -1.12 -21.66
CA PHE A 332 3.40 -0.45 -22.92
C PHE A 332 2.28 0.59 -22.76
N SER A 333 2.43 1.74 -23.42
CA SER A 333 1.41 2.78 -23.51
C SER A 333 1.06 3.06 -24.98
N PRO A 334 -0.21 2.89 -25.40
CA PRO A 334 -0.64 3.17 -26.78
C PRO A 334 -0.82 4.67 -27.07
N TYR A 335 -0.15 5.57 -26.33
CA TYR A 335 -0.39 7.01 -26.43
C TYR A 335 -0.03 7.58 -27.81
N LEU A 336 0.99 7.01 -28.46
CA LEU A 336 1.41 7.32 -29.83
C LEU A 336 0.35 6.97 -30.90
N PHE A 337 -0.62 6.10 -30.55
CA PHE A 337 -1.56 5.50 -31.50
C PHE A 337 -3.03 5.94 -31.29
N GLY A 338 -3.30 6.82 -30.32
CA GLY A 338 -4.62 7.48 -30.19
C GLY A 338 -4.96 8.01 -28.79
N HIS A 339 -4.47 7.38 -27.72
CA HIS A 339 -4.78 7.82 -26.36
C HIS A 339 -3.87 8.96 -25.90
N LYS A 340 -4.27 10.20 -26.21
CA LYS A 340 -3.58 11.40 -25.70
C LYS A 340 -3.35 11.32 -24.18
N PRO A 341 -2.20 11.79 -23.66
CA PRO A 341 -2.00 11.91 -22.22
C PRO A 341 -3.06 12.81 -21.58
N ARG A 342 -3.42 12.48 -20.35
CA ARG A 342 -4.30 13.31 -19.52
C ARG A 342 -3.58 14.61 -19.15
N GLU A 343 -4.19 15.73 -19.53
CA GLU A 343 -3.75 17.08 -19.17
C GLU A 343 -3.71 17.26 -17.64
N GLN A 344 -2.78 18.09 -17.14
CA GLN A 344 -2.66 18.30 -15.69
C GLN A 344 -3.85 19.11 -15.16
N GLY A 345 -4.59 18.50 -14.22
CA GLY A 345 -5.76 19.11 -13.61
C GLY A 345 -5.42 20.38 -12.83
N HIS A 346 -6.43 21.25 -12.70
CA HIS A 346 -6.37 22.62 -12.18
C HIS A 346 -6.08 22.75 -10.67
N LEU A 347 -5.51 21.70 -10.07
CA LEU A 347 -5.14 21.55 -8.66
C LEU A 347 -3.62 21.62 -8.43
N ASP A 348 -2.78 21.48 -9.46
CA ASP A 348 -1.33 21.71 -9.36
C ASP A 348 -0.99 23.23 -9.33
N LYS A 349 -1.86 24.04 -8.69
CA LYS A 349 -1.75 25.51 -8.62
C LYS A 349 -0.43 25.97 -8.03
N ALA A 350 0.14 25.22 -7.08
CA ALA A 350 1.44 25.51 -6.48
C ALA A 350 2.63 25.36 -7.46
N ALA A 351 2.49 24.56 -8.52
CA ALA A 351 3.49 24.48 -9.59
C ALA A 351 3.32 25.64 -10.58
N ALA A 352 2.08 25.91 -10.99
CA ALA A 352 1.76 27.04 -11.86
C ALA A 352 2.13 28.40 -11.23
N SER A 353 1.81 28.60 -9.96
CA SER A 353 2.13 29.84 -9.24
C SER A 353 3.63 30.02 -8.99
N ARG A 354 4.40 28.93 -8.84
CA ARG A 354 5.86 29.04 -8.77
C ARG A 354 6.48 29.39 -10.12
N LYS A 355 5.98 28.82 -11.22
CA LYS A 355 6.42 29.20 -12.57
C LYS A 355 6.23 30.71 -12.79
N LEU A 356 5.03 31.22 -12.50
CA LEU A 356 4.65 32.64 -12.48
C LEU A 356 5.36 33.52 -11.43
N VAL A 357 6.21 32.95 -10.56
CA VAL A 357 6.99 33.67 -9.52
C VAL A 357 8.50 33.51 -9.72
N THR A 358 8.93 32.60 -10.61
CA THR A 358 10.35 32.36 -10.94
C THR A 358 10.70 32.90 -12.33
N GLU A 359 9.70 33.05 -13.21
CA GLU A 359 9.81 33.88 -14.40
C GLU A 359 9.70 35.35 -13.97
N GLU A 360 10.74 36.15 -14.24
CA GLU A 360 10.59 37.61 -14.24
C GLU A 360 9.52 38.00 -15.26
N PRO A 361 8.77 39.11 -15.06
CA PRO A 361 7.71 39.50 -15.98
C PRO A 361 8.30 39.97 -17.32
N GLU A 362 8.45 39.04 -18.26
CA GLU A 362 8.64 39.37 -19.68
C GLU A 362 7.52 40.33 -20.10
N GLU A 363 7.91 41.44 -20.73
CA GLU A 363 6.97 42.49 -21.11
C GLU A 363 5.97 41.93 -22.13
N LEU A 364 4.70 41.82 -21.69
CA LEU A 364 3.60 41.41 -22.58
C LEU A 364 3.58 42.33 -23.81
N PRO A 365 3.64 41.77 -25.03
CA PRO A 365 3.47 42.57 -26.24
C PRO A 365 2.16 43.35 -26.18
N THR A 366 2.21 44.64 -26.52
CA THR A 366 1.03 45.50 -26.55
C THR A 366 0.11 45.10 -27.71
N GLU A 367 -0.81 44.18 -27.46
CA GLU A 367 -1.94 43.93 -28.36
C GLU A 367 -2.86 45.16 -28.40
N GLU A 368 -3.44 45.43 -29.57
CA GLU A 368 -4.15 46.67 -29.85
C GLU A 368 -5.47 46.76 -29.08
N PHE A 369 -5.65 47.85 -28.32
CA PHE A 369 -6.95 48.22 -27.75
C PHE A 369 -7.91 48.62 -28.88
N VAL A 370 -8.80 47.70 -29.26
CA VAL A 370 -9.95 48.01 -30.10
C VAL A 370 -10.96 48.82 -29.27
N GLU A 371 -11.10 50.11 -29.56
CA GLU A 371 -12.08 50.98 -28.91
C GLU A 371 -13.52 50.62 -29.34
N GLU A 372 -14.26 49.87 -28.51
CA GLU A 372 -15.72 49.78 -28.66
C GLU A 372 -16.42 50.95 -27.95
N SER A 373 -17.05 51.83 -28.72
CA SER A 373 -17.54 53.12 -28.25
C SER A 373 -18.85 53.04 -27.45
N ILE A 374 -18.82 53.32 -26.15
CA ILE A 374 -20.03 53.51 -25.33
C ILE A 374 -20.44 54.99 -25.31
N GLN A 375 -21.61 55.31 -25.89
CA GLN A 375 -22.12 56.69 -25.93
C GLN A 375 -22.78 57.13 -24.61
N LYS A 376 -22.03 57.90 -23.84
CA LYS A 376 -22.41 59.21 -23.27
C LYS A 376 -23.84 59.39 -22.71
N SER A 377 -23.93 59.59 -21.39
CA SER A 377 -24.86 60.56 -20.78
C SER A 377 -24.09 61.49 -19.82
N VAL A 378 -24.69 62.60 -19.37
CA VAL A 378 -23.98 63.73 -18.70
C VAL A 378 -24.69 64.13 -17.40
N ALA A 379 -23.91 64.55 -16.39
CA ALA A 379 -24.36 64.95 -15.04
C ALA A 379 -25.06 66.34 -15.00
N PRO A 380 -25.57 66.80 -13.82
CA PRO A 380 -24.69 67.58 -12.92
C PRO A 380 -24.93 67.50 -11.38
N THR A 381 -23.84 67.29 -10.64
CA THR A 381 -23.30 68.15 -9.54
C THR A 381 -24.15 68.65 -8.33
N ALA A 382 -24.02 67.94 -7.18
CA ALA A 382 -23.67 68.42 -5.81
C ALA A 382 -24.63 69.42 -5.04
N PRO A 383 -24.37 69.86 -3.77
CA PRO A 383 -23.28 69.52 -2.79
C PRO A 383 -23.68 69.36 -1.27
N VAL A 384 -22.68 69.08 -0.39
CA VAL A 384 -22.58 69.55 1.06
C VAL A 384 -23.49 68.83 2.12
N GLU A 385 -23.23 68.66 3.45
CA GLU A 385 -22.17 69.07 4.44
C GLU A 385 -21.92 68.00 5.60
N PRO A 386 -21.60 68.25 6.93
CA PRO A 386 -20.94 67.27 7.85
C PRO A 386 -21.82 66.74 9.05
N PRO A 387 -21.27 65.95 10.04
CA PRO A 387 -22.07 65.20 11.05
C PRO A 387 -22.02 65.69 12.53
N ALA A 388 -22.86 65.06 13.38
CA ALA A 388 -22.92 65.13 14.85
C ALA A 388 -23.23 63.70 15.40
N GLU A 389 -22.52 63.13 16.39
CA GLU A 389 -22.74 63.20 17.86
C GLU A 389 -24.08 62.60 18.38
N THR A 390 -24.19 61.92 19.54
CA THR A 390 -23.31 61.81 20.73
C THR A 390 -23.61 60.56 21.63
N ILE A 391 -22.72 60.32 22.63
CA ILE A 391 -22.92 59.69 23.97
C ILE A 391 -23.27 58.18 24.12
N VAL A 392 -22.43 57.49 24.92
CA VAL A 392 -22.80 56.38 25.83
C VAL A 392 -22.00 56.55 27.15
N PRO A 393 -22.61 56.44 28.35
CA PRO A 393 -21.90 56.62 29.63
C PRO A 393 -21.50 55.32 30.38
N ALA A 394 -20.57 55.50 31.33
CA ALA A 394 -20.10 54.57 32.38
C ALA A 394 -21.18 54.24 33.45
N ALA A 395 -21.04 53.29 34.39
CA ALA A 395 -20.20 52.08 34.60
C ALA A 395 -20.67 51.36 35.91
N GLN A 396 -19.81 50.55 36.56
CA GLN A 396 -19.95 49.91 37.90
C GLN A 396 -20.86 48.66 38.00
N ALA A 397 -20.71 47.74 38.98
CA ALA A 397 -19.54 47.24 39.74
C ALA A 397 -19.96 46.04 40.65
N THR A 398 -19.00 45.19 41.05
CA THR A 398 -19.02 44.31 42.28
C THR A 398 -20.12 43.22 42.40
N ALA A 399 -20.00 42.13 43.19
CA ALA A 399 -18.88 41.41 43.83
C ALA A 399 -19.38 40.02 44.35
N ALA A 400 -18.53 39.30 45.10
CA ALA A 400 -18.81 38.17 46.01
C ALA A 400 -19.14 36.78 45.40
N GLU A 401 -19.00 35.66 46.12
CA GLU A 401 -17.90 35.18 46.99
C GLU A 401 -18.12 33.69 47.37
N SER A 402 -17.21 33.11 48.18
CA SER A 402 -17.30 31.79 48.86
C SER A 402 -17.15 30.51 48.01
N VAL A 403 -16.81 29.34 48.59
CA VAL A 403 -15.58 28.87 49.31
C VAL A 403 -15.87 27.49 49.94
N SER A 404 -14.90 26.56 49.92
CA SER A 404 -14.81 25.31 50.74
C SER A 404 -15.90 24.22 50.48
N SER A 405 -15.72 22.93 50.80
CA SER A 405 -14.53 22.08 51.07
C SER A 405 -14.93 20.57 51.07
N ASP A 406 -13.93 19.72 51.36
CA ASP A 406 -14.04 18.40 52.02
C ASP A 406 -14.43 17.12 51.24
N ALA A 407 -13.51 16.15 51.33
CA ALA A 407 -13.73 14.71 51.38
C ALA A 407 -13.48 14.28 52.86
N PRO A 408 -13.15 13.02 53.24
CA PRO A 408 -13.27 11.71 52.57
C PRO A 408 -13.95 10.63 53.46
N THR A 409 -14.25 9.44 52.92
CA THR A 409 -14.22 8.18 53.72
C THR A 409 -14.18 6.91 52.86
N ALA A 410 -13.55 5.86 53.41
CA ALA A 410 -13.70 4.44 53.04
C ALA A 410 -13.99 3.66 54.35
N PRO A 411 -14.41 2.36 54.35
CA PRO A 411 -13.38 1.29 54.36
C PRO A 411 -13.80 -0.12 53.86
N SER A 412 -12.79 -1.00 53.67
CA SER A 412 -12.86 -2.49 53.75
C SER A 412 -13.74 -3.28 52.75
N ALA A 413 -13.53 -4.59 52.51
CA ALA A 413 -12.66 -5.56 53.21
C ALA A 413 -11.89 -6.52 52.26
N SER A 414 -10.89 -7.18 52.86
CA SER A 414 -10.02 -8.29 52.45
C SER A 414 -10.64 -9.52 51.76
N GLU A 415 -9.85 -10.22 50.91
CA GLU A 415 -9.32 -11.57 51.22
C GLU A 415 -8.25 -12.07 50.21
N THR A 416 -7.38 -12.99 50.67
CA THR A 416 -6.34 -13.77 49.92
C THR A 416 -5.58 -14.66 50.93
N PRO A 417 -4.81 -15.71 50.54
CA PRO A 417 -4.81 -16.49 49.30
C PRO A 417 -5.01 -18.02 49.56
N GLU A 418 -5.17 -18.85 48.52
CA GLU A 418 -4.87 -20.30 48.62
C GLU A 418 -4.14 -20.84 47.37
N THR A 419 -3.31 -21.87 47.59
CA THR A 419 -2.56 -22.61 46.57
C THR A 419 -2.19 -23.99 47.12
N PRO A 420 -2.44 -25.09 46.40
CA PRO A 420 -1.80 -26.37 46.69
C PRO A 420 -1.11 -27.01 45.46
N ALA A 421 0.24 -27.00 45.51
CA ALA A 421 1.20 -28.06 45.14
C ALA A 421 1.17 -28.78 43.75
N PRO A 422 2.31 -29.36 43.27
CA PRO A 422 2.52 -29.68 41.86
C PRO A 422 2.76 -31.17 41.51
N ALA A 423 2.44 -31.55 40.26
CA ALA A 423 2.92 -32.72 39.50
C ALA A 423 2.43 -32.57 38.02
N VAL A 424 3.02 -33.08 36.93
CA VAL A 424 4.22 -33.88 36.63
C VAL A 424 4.90 -33.28 35.38
N THR A 425 6.23 -33.33 35.28
CA THR A 425 6.99 -32.91 34.08
C THR A 425 7.17 -34.06 33.07
N PRO A 426 6.80 -33.92 31.79
CA PRO A 426 7.26 -34.83 30.72
C PRO A 426 8.75 -34.64 30.44
N ALA A 427 9.49 -35.71 30.22
CA ALA A 427 10.95 -35.64 30.03
C ALA A 427 11.35 -35.05 28.67
N HIS A 428 12.49 -34.35 28.62
CA HIS A 428 13.18 -34.06 27.37
C HIS A 428 13.60 -35.38 26.69
N PRO A 429 13.37 -35.56 25.38
CA PRO A 429 14.17 -36.50 24.59
C PRO A 429 15.63 -36.02 24.54
N ALA A 430 16.56 -36.96 24.41
CA ALA A 430 17.99 -36.67 24.49
C ALA A 430 18.49 -35.83 23.31
N ALA A 431 19.59 -35.08 23.54
CA ALA A 431 20.31 -34.43 22.46
C ALA A 431 20.85 -35.49 21.48
N ILE A 432 20.55 -35.32 20.20
CA ILE A 432 21.19 -36.07 19.12
C ILE A 432 22.62 -35.55 19.00
N VAL A 433 23.59 -36.46 19.06
CA VAL A 433 24.98 -36.14 18.69
C VAL A 433 25.07 -36.32 17.18
N GLU A 434 25.21 -35.22 16.45
CA GLU A 434 25.67 -35.29 15.07
C GLU A 434 27.10 -35.85 15.06
N THR A 435 27.30 -36.94 14.33
CA THR A 435 28.61 -37.44 13.94
C THR A 435 28.86 -37.02 12.51
N ASP A 436 29.84 -36.14 12.29
CA ASP A 436 30.37 -35.83 10.97
C ASP A 436 30.86 -37.12 10.30
N ASP A 437 30.24 -37.56 9.21
CA ASP A 437 30.80 -38.60 8.36
C ASP A 437 30.38 -38.46 6.88
N GLU A 438 31.36 -38.76 6.02
CA GLU A 438 31.31 -39.03 4.57
C GLU A 438 30.56 -38.05 3.63
N ILE A 439 31.36 -37.10 3.11
CA ILE A 439 31.25 -36.65 1.71
C ILE A 439 31.39 -37.87 0.79
N LEU A 440 30.44 -38.10 -0.12
CA LEU A 440 30.60 -38.97 -1.29
C LEU A 440 30.06 -38.31 -2.56
N GLU A 441 30.55 -38.83 -3.70
CA GLU A 441 30.68 -38.20 -5.03
C GLU A 441 29.38 -37.81 -5.76
#